data_AF-A0A2N1M6L7-F1
#
_entry.id   AF-A0A2N1M6L7-F1
#
_cell.length_a   1.000
_cell.length_b   1.000
_cell.length_c   1.000
_cell.angle_alpha   90.00
_cell.angle_beta   90.00
_cell.angle_gamma   90.00
#
_symmetry.space_group_name_H-M   'P 1'
#
loop_
_entity.id
_entity.type
_entity.pdbx_description
1 polymer ?
#
loop_
_entity_poly.entity_id
_entity_poly.type
_entity_poly.pdbx_seq_one_letter_code
_entity_poly.pdbx_strand_id
1 'polypeptide(L)'
;MLLNRKTRISGTILFGFDISCLIEARKTILMPINHKNSFTTLTSRSQQNKHIKLLAKDIEKESKIILKQKNFDNTKIRYIELEIGNEIIGINLSEVNLDFTRIRQDAVVCVCDEALISRDGYRHLAAISPNLEKEYQISN
;
A
#
# COMPACT_ATOMS: atom_id res chain seq x y z
N MET A 1 24.02 -63.66 -8.76
CA MET A 1 24.46 -62.59 -7.84
C MET A 1 24.81 -61.36 -8.68
N LEU A 2 23.97 -60.33 -8.65
CA LEU A 2 24.32 -58.91 -8.82
C LEU A 2 23.06 -58.09 -8.53
N LEU A 3 23.13 -57.33 -7.44
CA LEU A 3 22.11 -56.44 -6.91
C LEU A 3 21.99 -55.18 -7.80
N ASN A 4 20.81 -54.55 -7.75
CA ASN A 4 20.59 -53.09 -7.72
C ASN A 4 19.83 -52.48 -8.91
N ARG A 5 18.58 -52.05 -8.65
CA ARG A 5 18.16 -50.69 -8.99
C ARG A 5 17.26 -50.15 -7.88
N LYS A 6 17.87 -49.28 -7.07
CA LYS A 6 17.26 -48.35 -6.11
C LYS A 6 15.82 -48.02 -6.48
N THR A 7 14.91 -48.33 -5.56
CA THR A 7 13.53 -47.85 -5.54
C THR A 7 13.56 -46.32 -5.60
N ARG A 8 13.16 -45.78 -6.76
CA ARG A 8 12.93 -44.35 -6.92
C ARG A 8 11.67 -44.04 -6.09
N ILE A 9 11.89 -43.45 -4.92
CA ILE A 9 10.84 -43.00 -4.00
C ILE A 9 9.90 -42.11 -4.83
N SER A 10 8.71 -42.62 -5.15
CA SER A 10 7.66 -41.83 -5.79
C SER A 10 7.24 -40.77 -4.78
N GLY A 11 7.57 -39.50 -5.04
CA GLY A 11 7.06 -38.40 -4.24
C GLY A 11 5.53 -38.42 -4.24
N THR A 12 4.91 -37.91 -3.17
CA THR A 12 3.47 -37.72 -3.13
C THR A 12 3.08 -36.74 -4.22
N ILE A 13 2.25 -37.16 -5.17
CA ILE A 13 1.74 -36.31 -6.26
C ILE A 13 0.35 -35.84 -5.86
N LEU A 14 0.11 -34.52 -5.90
CA LEU A 14 -1.22 -33.93 -5.68
C LEU A 14 -1.58 -33.09 -6.91
N PHE A 15 -2.70 -33.42 -7.56
CA PHE A 15 -3.14 -32.79 -8.83
C PHE A 15 -2.10 -32.82 -9.96
N GLY A 16 -1.30 -33.89 -10.06
CA GLY A 16 -0.28 -34.02 -11.10
C GLY A 16 1.02 -33.26 -10.82
N PHE A 17 1.14 -32.59 -9.67
CA PHE A 17 2.37 -31.92 -9.25
C PHE A 17 3.11 -32.71 -8.17
N ASP A 18 4.44 -32.84 -8.31
CA ASP A 18 5.31 -33.41 -7.27
C ASP A 18 5.39 -32.47 -6.07
N ILE A 19 4.84 -32.92 -4.93
CA ILE A 19 4.79 -32.13 -3.70
C ILE A 19 6.20 -31.82 -3.18
N SER A 20 7.17 -32.71 -3.40
CA SER A 20 8.55 -32.51 -2.92
C SER A 20 9.20 -31.34 -3.66
N CYS A 21 9.01 -31.28 -4.98
CA CYS A 21 9.46 -30.15 -5.81
C CYS A 21 8.74 -28.84 -5.43
N LEU A 22 7.44 -28.90 -5.10
CA LEU A 22 6.68 -27.75 -4.63
C LEU A 22 7.15 -27.23 -3.27
N ILE A 23 7.47 -28.12 -2.33
CA ILE A 23 8.01 -27.77 -1.01
C ILE A 23 9.40 -27.14 -1.17
N GLU A 24 10.23 -27.69 -2.05
CA GLU A 24 11.57 -27.16 -2.32
C GLU A 24 11.49 -25.78 -2.98
N ALA A 25 10.66 -25.62 -4.01
CA ALA A 25 10.39 -24.32 -4.65
C ALA A 25 9.84 -23.30 -3.65
N ARG A 26 8.95 -23.72 -2.73
CA ARG A 26 8.45 -22.85 -1.65
C ARG A 26 9.57 -22.40 -0.73
N LYS A 27 10.55 -23.25 -0.40
CA LYS A 27 11.72 -22.85 0.40
C LYS A 27 12.60 -21.84 -0.36
N THR A 28 12.71 -21.96 -1.68
CA THR A 28 13.43 -20.99 -2.52
C THR A 28 12.70 -19.65 -2.60
N ILE A 29 11.36 -19.65 -2.65
CA ILE A 29 10.51 -18.44 -2.62
C ILE A 29 10.49 -17.80 -1.22
N LEU A 30 10.61 -18.60 -0.15
CA LEU A 30 10.67 -18.10 1.24
C LEU A 30 12.01 -17.45 1.60
N MET A 31 13.05 -17.63 0.80
CA MET A 31 14.20 -16.73 0.85
C MET A 31 13.66 -15.37 0.42
N PRO A 32 13.71 -14.33 1.27
CA PRO A 32 13.27 -13.01 0.86
C PRO A 32 14.28 -12.53 -0.17
N ILE A 33 14.00 -12.79 -1.45
CA ILE A 33 14.56 -12.01 -2.51
C ILE A 33 13.96 -10.63 -2.28
N ASN A 34 14.69 -9.80 -1.54
CA ASN A 34 14.41 -8.38 -1.34
C ASN A 34 14.58 -7.68 -2.70
N HIS A 35 13.76 -8.01 -3.69
CA HIS A 35 13.48 -7.14 -4.82
C HIS A 35 12.50 -6.05 -4.37
N LYS A 36 12.78 -5.41 -3.22
CA LYS A 36 12.23 -4.07 -2.99
C LYS A 36 12.93 -3.20 -4.02
N ASN A 37 12.23 -2.91 -5.12
CA ASN A 37 12.68 -1.92 -6.09
C ASN A 37 13.17 -0.70 -5.32
N SER A 38 14.36 -0.21 -5.67
CA SER A 38 14.89 1.00 -5.05
C SER A 38 13.87 2.12 -5.21
N PHE A 39 13.82 3.04 -4.25
CA PHE A 39 12.90 4.19 -4.36
C PHE A 39 13.05 4.92 -5.71
N THR A 40 14.28 5.00 -6.22
CA THR A 40 14.66 5.63 -7.49
C THR A 40 14.24 4.86 -8.75
N THR A 41 13.90 3.57 -8.64
CA THR A 41 13.44 2.75 -9.79
C THR A 41 11.91 2.70 -9.89
N LEU A 42 11.18 3.21 -8.90
CA LEU A 42 9.73 3.28 -8.92
C LEU A 42 9.27 4.43 -9.81
N THR A 43 8.50 4.12 -10.86
CA THR A 43 7.94 5.11 -11.79
C THR A 43 6.61 5.69 -11.30
N SER A 44 5.89 4.98 -10.42
CA SER A 44 4.60 5.43 -9.89
C SER A 44 4.73 6.16 -8.56
N ARG A 45 4.17 7.38 -8.50
CA ARG A 45 4.04 8.15 -7.25
C ARG A 45 3.32 7.38 -6.14
N SER A 46 2.33 6.55 -6.46
CA SER A 46 1.61 5.77 -5.46
C SER A 46 2.52 4.74 -4.79
N GLN A 47 3.37 4.07 -5.57
CA GLN A 47 4.35 3.11 -5.06
C GLN A 47 5.43 3.81 -4.22
N GLN A 48 5.92 4.96 -4.68
CA GLN A 48 6.86 5.81 -3.94
C GLN A 48 6.27 6.24 -2.59
N ASN A 49 5.05 6.77 -2.57
CA ASN A 49 4.35 7.16 -1.35
C ASN A 49 4.16 5.99 -0.38
N LYS A 50 3.88 4.78 -0.89
CA LYS A 50 3.80 3.58 -0.06
C LYS A 50 5.14 3.24 0.59
N HIS A 51 6.25 3.36 -0.14
CA HIS A 51 7.60 3.16 0.40
C HIS A 51 7.94 4.20 1.47
N ILE A 52 7.67 5.49 1.22
CA ILE A 52 7.86 6.57 2.20
C ILE A 52 7.05 6.30 3.48
N LYS A 53 5.80 5.86 3.35
CA LYS A 53 4.94 5.53 4.50
C LYS A 53 5.47 4.36 5.33
N LEU A 54 6.06 3.35 4.68
CA LEU A 54 6.69 2.23 5.39
C LEU A 54 7.96 2.70 6.12
N LEU A 55 8.81 3.47 5.44
CA LEU A 55 10.01 4.05 6.02
C LEU A 55 9.68 4.93 7.24
N ALA A 56 8.66 5.78 7.14
CA ALA A 56 8.20 6.62 8.23
C ALA A 56 7.84 5.81 9.49
N LYS A 57 7.12 4.70 9.32
CA LYS A 57 6.77 3.78 10.43
C LYS A 57 7.99 3.12 11.06
N ASP A 58 8.92 2.68 10.23
CA ASP A 58 10.16 2.03 10.70
C ASP A 58 11.01 3.03 11.50
N ILE A 59 11.18 4.26 10.99
CA ILE A 59 11.92 5.31 11.71
C ILE A 59 11.21 5.68 13.02
N GLU A 60 9.88 5.81 13.03
CA GLU A 60 9.13 6.12 14.25
C GLU A 60 9.37 5.04 15.33
N LYS A 61 9.39 3.77 14.94
CA LYS A 61 9.65 2.65 15.86
C LYS A 61 11.09 2.69 16.40
N GLU A 62 12.08 2.78 15.52
CA GLU A 62 13.49 2.75 15.91
C GLU A 62 13.90 4.00 16.70
N SER A 63 13.39 5.17 16.33
CA SER A 63 13.66 6.42 17.05
C SER A 63 13.15 6.36 18.49
N LYS A 64 11.97 5.79 18.76
CA LYS A 64 11.48 5.59 20.13
C LYS A 64 12.43 4.75 20.98
N ILE A 65 13.08 3.75 20.38
CA ILE A 65 14.07 2.91 21.08
C ILE A 65 15.33 3.73 21.39
N ILE A 66 15.87 4.42 20.40
CA ILE A 66 17.11 5.22 20.53
C ILE A 66 16.92 6.36 21.55
N LEU A 67 15.78 7.06 21.50
CA LEU A 67 15.49 8.17 22.42
C LEU A 67 15.41 7.67 23.87
N LYS A 68 14.75 6.53 24.11
CA LYS A 68 14.72 5.88 25.44
C LYS A 68 16.12 5.49 25.93
N GLN A 69 16.94 4.89 25.07
CA GLN A 69 18.31 4.51 25.43
C GLN A 69 19.19 5.72 25.83
N LYS A 70 18.84 6.92 25.34
CA LYS A 70 19.56 8.16 25.63
C LYS A 70 18.87 9.02 26.69
N ASN A 71 17.89 8.49 27.42
CA ASN A 71 17.09 9.19 28.44
C ASN A 71 16.36 10.44 27.93
N PHE A 72 16.04 10.50 26.64
CA PHE A 72 15.18 11.54 26.07
C PHE A 72 13.72 11.14 26.25
N ASP A 73 13.25 11.17 27.50
CA ASP A 73 11.87 10.87 27.83
C ASP A 73 10.91 11.94 27.30
N ASN A 74 9.70 11.52 26.91
CA ASN A 74 8.65 12.39 26.38
C ASN A 74 9.03 13.19 25.13
N THR A 75 10.03 12.74 24.36
CA THR A 75 10.42 13.33 23.08
C THR A 75 9.84 12.54 21.91
N LYS A 76 9.48 13.24 20.82
CA LYS A 76 9.03 12.62 19.58
C LYS A 76 9.61 13.36 18.38
N ILE A 77 9.97 12.62 17.34
CA ILE A 77 10.38 13.20 16.05
C ILE A 77 9.13 13.74 15.37
N ARG A 78 9.13 15.02 15.00
CA ARG A 78 8.00 15.68 14.33
C ARG A 78 8.10 15.67 12.81
N TYR A 79 9.32 15.74 12.28
CA TYR A 79 9.57 15.88 10.87
C TYR A 79 10.96 15.33 10.51
N ILE A 80 11.07 14.75 9.34
CA ILE A 80 12.32 14.22 8.78
C ILE A 80 12.42 14.67 7.34
N GLU A 81 13.54 15.27 6.97
CA GLU A 81 13.90 15.58 5.59
C GLU A 81 14.88 14.55 5.05
N LEU A 82 14.59 14.06 3.86
CA LEU A 82 15.42 13.11 3.14
C LEU A 82 15.78 13.71 1.78
N GLU A 83 17.07 13.79 1.49
CA GLU A 83 17.56 14.09 0.15
C GLU A 83 17.74 12.75 -0.60
N ILE A 84 17.00 12.57 -1.69
CA ILE A 84 17.06 11.37 -2.52
C ILE A 84 17.35 11.80 -3.96
N GLY A 85 18.58 11.57 -4.42
CA GLY A 85 19.05 12.13 -5.68
C GLY A 85 19.12 13.65 -5.59
N ASN A 86 18.35 14.36 -6.41
CA ASN A 86 18.25 15.83 -6.38
C ASN A 86 16.90 16.32 -5.82
N GLU A 87 16.10 15.42 -5.22
CA GLU A 87 14.80 15.76 -4.64
C GLU A 87 14.85 15.73 -3.12
N ILE A 88 14.20 16.72 -2.49
CA ILE A 88 14.01 16.77 -1.04
C ILE A 88 12.61 16.26 -0.72
N ILE A 89 12.53 15.24 0.11
CA ILE A 89 11.29 14.61 0.55
C ILE A 89 11.13 14.86 2.05
N GLY A 90 10.08 15.59 2.40
CA GLY A 90 9.67 15.82 3.78
C GLY A 90 8.70 14.76 4.28
N ILE A 91 9.03 14.10 5.38
CA ILE A 91 8.16 13.17 6.10
C ILE A 91 7.67 13.86 7.36
N ASN A 92 6.39 14.24 7.38
CA ASN A 92 5.74 14.75 8.59
C ASN A 92 5.27 13.58 9.46
N LEU A 93 5.89 13.44 10.64
CA LEU A 93 5.57 12.45 11.68
C LEU A 93 4.75 13.06 12.81
N SER A 94 4.46 14.36 12.75
CA SER A 94 3.48 14.95 13.65
C SER A 94 2.16 14.23 13.42
N GLU A 95 1.42 13.94 14.50
CA GLU A 95 0.02 13.54 14.40
C GLU A 95 -0.74 14.69 13.77
N VAL A 96 -0.69 14.82 12.44
CA VAL A 96 -1.77 15.43 11.71
C VAL A 96 -2.93 14.52 12.05
N ASN A 97 -3.92 15.03 12.80
CA ASN A 97 -5.15 14.30 13.10
C ASN A 97 -5.74 13.84 11.76
N LEU A 98 -5.35 12.63 11.33
CA LEU A 98 -5.84 11.99 10.12
C LEU A 98 -7.36 11.84 10.26
N ASP A 99 -7.83 11.67 11.50
CA ASP A 99 -9.23 11.73 11.89
C ASP A 99 -9.86 13.06 11.51
N PHE A 100 -9.23 14.20 11.79
CA PHE A 100 -9.80 15.51 11.41
C PHE A 100 -9.85 15.69 9.90
N THR A 101 -8.83 15.22 9.18
CA THR A 101 -8.82 15.30 7.70
C THR A 101 -9.87 14.38 7.09
N ARG A 102 -10.03 13.18 7.64
CA ARG A 102 -11.02 12.19 7.21
C ARG A 102 -12.44 12.62 7.58
N ILE A 103 -12.67 13.09 8.80
CA ILE A 103 -13.94 13.68 9.25
C ILE A 103 -14.31 14.87 8.37
N ARG A 104 -13.34 15.72 8.00
CA ARG A 104 -13.59 16.84 7.08
C ARG A 104 -13.93 16.36 5.67
N GLN A 105 -13.24 15.33 5.16
CA GLN A 105 -13.54 14.73 3.86
C GLN A 105 -14.91 14.05 3.85
N ASP A 106 -15.22 13.27 4.88
CA ASP A 106 -16.51 12.61 5.07
C ASP A 106 -17.63 13.65 5.24
N ALA A 107 -17.40 14.73 5.99
CA ALA A 107 -18.35 15.84 6.11
C ALA A 107 -18.54 16.59 4.80
N VAL A 108 -17.49 16.79 4.00
CA VAL A 108 -17.61 17.39 2.66
C VAL A 108 -18.39 16.47 1.73
N VAL A 109 -18.14 15.15 1.76
CA VAL A 109 -18.90 14.16 0.98
C VAL A 109 -20.36 14.13 1.44
N CYS A 110 -20.63 14.08 2.74
CA CYS A 110 -21.97 14.19 3.31
C CYS A 110 -22.67 15.48 2.89
N VAL A 111 -22.01 16.64 2.97
CA VAL A 111 -22.59 17.91 2.51
C VAL A 111 -22.85 17.89 1.00
N CYS A 112 -21.97 17.29 0.19
CA CYS A 112 -22.21 17.14 -1.24
C CYS A 112 -23.38 16.20 -1.55
N ASP A 113 -23.56 15.13 -0.80
CA ASP A 113 -24.67 14.17 -0.96
C ASP A 113 -25.99 14.72 -0.41
N GLU A 114 -25.95 15.51 0.68
CA GLU A 114 -27.12 16.10 1.34
C GLU A 114 -27.56 17.43 0.67
N ALA A 115 -26.64 18.17 0.04
CA ALA A 115 -26.91 19.50 -0.53
C ALA A 115 -27.25 19.50 -2.03
N LEU A 116 -28.13 18.58 -2.45
CA LEU A 116 -29.11 18.73 -3.54
C LEU A 116 -28.93 17.83 -4.77
N ILE A 117 -29.97 17.02 -4.91
CA ILE A 117 -30.34 16.11 -5.99
C ILE A 117 -29.65 14.74 -5.85
N SER A 118 -30.44 13.74 -5.42
CA SER A 118 -30.02 12.34 -5.50
C SER A 118 -29.57 12.02 -6.93
N ARG A 119 -28.67 11.06 -7.12
CA ARG A 119 -28.23 10.64 -8.47
C ARG A 119 -29.41 10.39 -9.41
N ASP A 120 -30.47 9.77 -8.92
CA ASP A 120 -31.69 9.56 -9.70
C ASP A 120 -32.45 10.85 -9.99
N GLY A 121 -32.50 11.78 -9.02
CA GLY A 121 -33.03 13.12 -9.24
C GLY A 121 -32.23 13.90 -10.31
N TYR A 122 -30.91 13.73 -10.36
CA TYR A 122 -30.06 14.41 -11.36
C TYR A 122 -30.34 13.82 -12.74
N ARG A 123 -30.44 12.49 -12.84
CA ARG A 123 -30.82 11.80 -14.09
C ARG A 123 -32.21 12.24 -14.57
N HIS A 124 -33.16 12.45 -13.66
CA HIS A 124 -34.48 13.00 -14.00
C HIS A 124 -34.39 14.45 -14.48
N LEU A 125 -33.60 15.29 -13.81
CA LEU A 125 -33.40 16.69 -14.18
C LEU A 125 -32.69 16.84 -15.53
N ALA A 126 -31.65 16.04 -15.79
CA ALA A 126 -30.91 16.04 -17.05
C ALA A 126 -31.70 15.44 -18.23
N ALA A 127 -32.73 14.63 -17.96
CA ALA A 127 -33.64 14.13 -19.00
C ALA A 127 -34.56 15.25 -19.53
N ILE A 128 -34.97 16.18 -18.67
CA ILE A 128 -35.93 17.25 -19.01
C ILE A 128 -35.25 18.58 -19.37
N SER A 129 -33.98 18.77 -19.02
CA SER A 129 -33.25 20.01 -19.23
C SER A 129 -32.10 19.78 -20.22
N PRO A 130 -32.20 20.24 -21.48
CA PRO A 130 -31.25 19.91 -22.55
C PRO A 130 -29.86 20.54 -22.37
N ASN A 131 -29.72 21.48 -21.44
CA ASN A 131 -28.46 22.15 -21.11
C ASN A 131 -27.63 21.40 -20.05
N LEU A 132 -28.16 20.31 -19.48
CA LEU A 132 -27.47 19.49 -18.49
C LEU A 132 -26.84 18.27 -19.17
N GLU A 133 -25.56 18.03 -18.89
CA GLU A 133 -24.85 16.86 -19.41
C GLU A 133 -25.43 15.57 -18.86
N LYS A 134 -25.68 14.62 -19.76
CA LYS A 134 -26.26 13.33 -19.39
C LYS A 134 -25.13 12.38 -18.99
N GLU A 135 -25.30 11.70 -17.87
CA GLU A 135 -24.29 10.82 -17.26
C GLU A 135 -23.68 9.78 -18.23
N TYR A 136 -24.44 9.28 -19.21
CA TYR A 136 -23.95 8.34 -20.22
C TYR A 136 -22.99 8.97 -21.26
N GLN A 137 -22.91 10.29 -21.36
CA GLN A 137 -21.93 10.98 -22.21
C GLN A 137 -20.57 11.17 -21.53
N ILE A 138 -20.50 10.97 -20.20
CA ILE A 138 -19.26 11.10 -19.42
C ILE A 138 -18.47 9.78 -19.42
N SER A 139 -19.08 8.68 -19.87
CA SER A 139 -18.41 7.39 -20.09
C SER A 139 -18.05 7.20 -21.57
N ASN A 140 -16.97 7.86 -22.00
CA ASN A 140 -16.11 7.46 -23.13
C ASN A 140 -14.76 8.17 -23.04
#